data_AF-A0A6P1NXJ2-F1
#
_entry.id   AF-A0A6P1NXJ2-F1
#
_cell.length_a   1.000
_cell.length_b   1.000
_cell.length_c   1.000
_cell.angle_alpha   90.00
_cell.angle_beta   90.00
_cell.angle_gamma   90.00
#
_symmetry.space_group_name_H-M   'P 1'
#
loop_
_entity.id
_entity.type
_entity.pdbx_description
1 polymer ?
#
loop_
_entity_poly.entity_id
_entity_poly.type
_entity_poly.pdbx_seq_one_letter_code
_entity_poly.pdbx_strand_id
1 'polypeptide(L)'
;MLQFLKYVLATIVGLLLFMVLGFIILAGIAAASTDDTVKIEEKSVLELKLNEPILERSPRSPFAELGLSDVLGETGIGLDEIKASIRKAKTDDNIKGILLNLEFMQVGMASLEEIRNELVDFKKSKKFVVAYSEVATEKAYYLSSVADRIYLNPSGTLELNGLSSEVMFFKGTLEKLDIQPYIFKVGEYKSAVEPFILDKMSEPSRAQTTSFLNSLNDFMLQNLAKARNKSFAEVKNISDSMLVHNAQDALKYGLVTHLGYYDEAMDYMKTKTGTQKKEELNVVNLGKYRKVADVNKKSGSSKNKIAIIYASGEIVGGKGDENTIGGEGMSEAIRKARLDKNVKAVVLRINSPGGSSLASDVIWREVMLTKKVKPVIASMSDVAASGGYYIAMACDTIVAHPNTITGSIGVFGMLFNAENFLKNKLGVTVDRVKTGKFSDVPSVTREMTEYEKMHIQREVERIYADFTTKAAKSRNMSVEALRKVASGRVWSGTEAKQRGLIDVFGGLDDAVAIAAKKAGLKKDEYRLRSYPEQKSFLTNFFDDAEAQVRTYSLQKELGTMLPYYQQYQQLERMQGVQARLPYDIAIQ
;
A
#
# COMPACT_ATOMS: atom_id res chain seq x y z
N MET A 1 -36.09 36.14 -34.79
CA MET A 1 -35.60 37.07 -33.74
C MET A 1 -35.35 36.38 -32.40
N LEU A 2 -36.31 35.64 -31.83
CA LEU A 2 -36.15 34.90 -30.56
C LEU A 2 -35.04 33.83 -30.57
N GLN A 3 -34.89 33.07 -31.67
CA GLN A 3 -33.80 32.09 -31.80
C GLN A 3 -32.42 32.74 -31.84
N PHE A 4 -32.27 33.88 -32.50
CA PHE A 4 -31.02 34.65 -32.54
C PHE A 4 -30.62 35.12 -31.13
N LEU A 5 -31.56 35.71 -30.38
CA LEU A 5 -31.32 36.14 -29.00
C LEU A 5 -30.97 34.96 -28.07
N LYS A 6 -31.59 33.78 -28.26
CA LYS A 6 -31.25 32.57 -27.51
C LYS A 6 -29.81 32.11 -27.76
N TYR A 7 -29.35 32.11 -29.01
CA TYR A 7 -27.97 31.73 -29.34
C TYR A 7 -26.95 32.77 -28.88
N VAL A 8 -27.27 34.07 -28.99
CA VAL A 8 -26.40 35.13 -28.48
C VAL A 8 -26.27 35.04 -26.95
N LEU A 9 -27.38 34.83 -26.24
CA LEU A 9 -27.35 34.66 -24.78
C LEU A 9 -26.57 33.40 -24.37
N ALA A 10 -26.78 32.27 -25.07
CA ALA A 10 -26.04 31.03 -24.83
C ALA A 10 -24.52 31.21 -25.06
N THR A 11 -24.12 31.93 -26.11
CA THR A 11 -22.70 32.24 -26.38
C THR A 11 -22.12 33.18 -25.33
N ILE A 12 -22.86 34.21 -24.88
CA ILE A 12 -22.42 35.11 -23.82
C ILE A 12 -22.25 34.37 -22.50
N VAL A 13 -23.21 33.51 -22.13
CA VAL A 13 -23.12 32.64 -20.94
C VAL A 13 -21.94 31.68 -21.07
N GLY A 14 -21.74 31.06 -22.24
CA GLY A 14 -20.60 30.20 -22.52
C GLY A 14 -19.26 30.91 -22.39
N LEU A 15 -19.15 32.14 -22.91
CA LEU A 15 -17.94 32.96 -22.79
C LEU A 15 -17.70 33.45 -21.36
N LEU A 16 -18.76 33.79 -20.62
CA LEU A 16 -18.66 34.14 -19.19
C LEU A 16 -18.19 32.94 -18.38
N LEU A 17 -18.77 31.77 -18.58
CA LEU A 17 -18.33 30.54 -17.93
C LEU A 17 -16.88 30.21 -18.29
N PHE A 18 -16.49 30.36 -19.56
CA PHE A 18 -15.11 30.15 -19.99
C PHE A 18 -14.14 31.17 -19.39
N MET A 19 -14.51 32.44 -19.28
CA MET A 19 -13.69 33.46 -18.61
C MET A 19 -13.57 33.22 -17.12
N VAL A 20 -14.66 32.82 -16.45
CA VAL A 20 -14.64 32.47 -15.02
C VAL A 20 -13.77 31.24 -14.79
N LEU A 21 -13.93 30.18 -15.60
CA LEU A 21 -13.08 28.99 -15.52
C LEU A 21 -11.62 29.34 -15.82
N GLY A 22 -11.38 30.13 -16.87
CA GLY A 22 -10.05 30.59 -17.27
C GLY A 22 -9.39 31.45 -16.20
N PHE A 23 -10.14 32.32 -15.53
CA PHE A 23 -9.67 33.11 -14.40
C PHE A 23 -9.36 32.22 -13.19
N ILE A 24 -10.20 31.24 -12.87
CA ILE A 24 -9.94 30.27 -11.80
C ILE A 24 -8.68 29.46 -12.10
N ILE A 25 -8.50 29.01 -13.34
CA ILE A 25 -7.29 28.28 -13.78
C ILE A 25 -6.06 29.18 -13.70
N LEU A 26 -6.13 30.42 -14.20
CA LEU A 26 -5.02 31.38 -14.14
C LEU A 26 -4.68 31.78 -12.71
N ALA A 27 -5.68 32.00 -11.86
CA ALA A 27 -5.49 32.25 -10.43
C ALA A 27 -4.88 31.02 -9.74
N GLY A 28 -5.29 29.82 -10.12
CA GLY A 28 -4.70 28.56 -9.65
C GLY A 28 -3.24 28.40 -10.08
N ILE A 29 -2.91 28.72 -11.33
CA ILE A 29 -1.52 28.72 -11.83
C ILE A 29 -0.69 29.79 -11.11
N ALA A 30 -1.24 30.99 -10.90
CA ALA A 30 -0.57 32.06 -10.18
C ALA A 30 -0.32 31.68 -8.71
N ALA A 31 -1.31 31.12 -8.01
CA ALA A 31 -1.19 30.62 -6.65
C ALA A 31 -0.25 29.41 -6.52
N ALA A 32 -0.17 28.56 -7.54
CA ALA A 32 0.81 27.47 -7.61
C ALA A 32 2.23 27.97 -7.91
N SER A 33 2.37 29.15 -8.50
CA SER A 33 3.66 29.79 -8.84
C SER A 33 4.20 30.71 -7.74
N THR A 34 3.39 31.08 -6.76
CA THR A 34 3.86 31.75 -5.56
C THR A 34 4.55 30.72 -4.67
N ASP A 35 5.88 30.78 -4.62
CA ASP A 35 6.72 30.21 -3.55
C ASP A 35 6.36 30.91 -2.22
N ASP A 36 5.14 30.72 -1.72
CA ASP A 36 4.83 31.06 -0.35
C ASP A 36 5.66 30.12 0.52
N THR A 37 6.84 30.60 0.92
CA THR A 37 7.70 29.92 1.86
C THR A 37 6.90 29.72 3.13
N VAL A 38 6.34 28.52 3.31
CA VAL A 38 5.55 28.17 4.48
C VAL A 38 6.44 28.35 5.70
N LYS A 39 6.23 29.47 6.41
CA LYS A 39 6.97 29.78 7.62
C LYS A 39 6.36 29.01 8.78
N ILE A 40 7.19 28.25 9.47
CA ILE A 40 6.81 27.55 10.70
C ILE A 40 7.10 28.50 11.86
N GLU A 41 6.09 28.75 12.68
CA GLU A 41 6.23 29.61 13.84
C GLU A 41 7.15 28.99 14.89
N GLU A 42 7.83 29.83 15.65
CA GLU A 42 8.62 29.34 16.78
C GLU A 42 7.74 28.62 17.80
N LYS A 43 8.35 27.69 18.55
CA LYS A 43 7.68 26.93 19.62
C LYS A 43 6.50 26.07 19.13
N SER A 44 6.52 25.67 17.87
CA SER A 44 5.47 24.85 17.26
C SER A 44 5.54 23.37 17.67
N VAL A 45 4.40 22.69 17.60
CA VAL A 45 4.25 21.24 17.72
C VAL A 45 3.70 20.70 16.40
N LEU A 46 4.34 19.67 15.85
CA LEU A 46 3.85 19.00 14.64
C LEU A 46 2.75 18.01 15.02
N GLU A 47 1.56 18.16 14.47
CA GLU A 47 0.46 17.21 14.63
C GLU A 47 0.44 16.17 13.49
N LEU A 48 0.40 14.89 13.87
CA LEU A 48 0.19 13.74 13.00
C LEU A 48 -1.19 13.13 13.29
N LYS A 49 -2.14 13.34 12.38
CA LYS A 49 -3.51 12.79 12.49
C LYS A 49 -3.72 11.46 11.74
N LEU A 50 -3.06 11.29 10.58
CA LEU A 50 -2.97 10.05 9.80
C LEU A 50 -4.28 9.25 9.62
N ASN A 51 -5.40 9.95 9.46
CA ASN A 51 -6.74 9.40 9.28
C ASN A 51 -7.08 9.04 7.82
N GLU A 52 -6.20 9.43 6.89
CA GLU A 52 -6.33 9.19 5.45
C GLU A 52 -5.54 7.95 5.02
N PRO A 53 -5.86 7.33 3.86
CA PRO A 53 -5.07 6.25 3.30
C PRO A 53 -3.60 6.65 3.15
N ILE A 54 -2.68 5.81 3.67
CA ILE A 54 -1.25 6.02 3.53
C ILE A 54 -0.73 5.22 2.34
N LEU A 55 -0.19 5.93 1.34
CA LEU A 55 0.34 5.37 0.10
C LEU A 55 1.87 5.28 0.16
N GLU A 56 2.51 4.48 -0.71
CA GLU A 56 3.98 4.41 -0.78
C GLU A 56 4.64 5.75 -1.12
N ARG A 57 3.94 6.56 -1.91
CA ARG A 57 4.42 7.84 -2.43
C ARG A 57 3.21 8.76 -2.65
N SER A 58 3.32 10.03 -2.27
CA SER A 58 2.22 10.98 -2.47
C SER A 58 1.90 11.16 -3.95
N PRO A 59 0.62 11.06 -4.37
CA PRO A 59 0.22 11.40 -5.73
C PRO A 59 0.43 12.89 -5.96
N ARG A 60 0.85 13.27 -7.18
CA ARG A 60 0.88 14.68 -7.57
C ARG A 60 -0.52 15.09 -8.00
N SER A 61 -1.39 15.38 -7.04
CA SER A 61 -2.73 15.89 -7.33
C SER A 61 -2.69 17.41 -7.53
N PRO A 62 -3.05 17.91 -8.73
CA PRO A 62 -3.19 19.35 -9.00
C PRO A 62 -4.18 20.01 -8.04
N PHE A 63 -5.24 19.31 -7.67
CA PHE A 63 -6.25 19.80 -6.74
C PHE A 63 -5.71 19.91 -5.31
N ALA A 64 -4.82 19.02 -4.91
CA ALA A 64 -4.14 19.12 -3.62
C ALA A 64 -3.14 20.29 -3.59
N GLU A 65 -2.46 20.57 -4.70
CA GLU A 65 -1.61 21.75 -4.84
C GLU A 65 -2.43 23.06 -4.81
N LEU A 66 -3.65 23.04 -5.35
CA LEU A 66 -4.62 24.16 -5.33
C LEU A 66 -5.41 24.30 -4.02
N GLY A 67 -5.20 23.41 -3.03
CA GLY A 67 -5.94 23.45 -1.76
C GLY A 67 -7.42 23.08 -1.86
N LEU A 68 -7.82 22.38 -2.92
CA LEU A 68 -9.20 21.93 -3.17
C LEU A 68 -9.46 20.50 -2.63
N SER A 69 -8.51 19.91 -1.90
CA SER A 69 -8.62 18.54 -1.37
C SER A 69 -9.85 18.34 -0.48
N ASP A 70 -10.17 19.31 0.36
CA ASP A 70 -11.34 19.24 1.27
C ASP A 70 -12.67 19.21 0.51
N VAL A 71 -12.70 19.70 -0.73
CA VAL A 71 -13.91 19.80 -1.56
C VAL A 71 -14.07 18.60 -2.50
N LEU A 72 -12.96 18.07 -3.01
CA LEU A 72 -12.94 16.99 -4.02
C LEU A 72 -12.60 15.62 -3.44
N GLY A 73 -12.27 15.56 -2.14
CA GLY A 73 -11.81 14.36 -1.45
C GLY A 73 -10.29 14.24 -1.47
N GLU A 74 -9.69 13.87 -0.33
CA GLU A 74 -8.25 13.61 -0.25
C GLU A 74 -7.88 12.29 -0.96
N THR A 75 -6.71 12.25 -1.58
CA THR A 75 -6.17 11.08 -2.32
C THR A 75 -5.20 10.24 -1.48
N GLY A 76 -5.19 10.45 -0.15
CA GLY A 76 -4.22 9.86 0.76
C GLY A 76 -2.90 10.64 0.84
N ILE A 77 -2.04 10.25 1.78
CA ILE A 77 -0.72 10.84 2.02
C ILE A 77 0.39 9.82 1.81
N GLY A 78 1.48 10.25 1.19
CA GLY A 78 2.66 9.43 0.97
C GLY A 78 3.44 9.16 2.25
N LEU A 79 3.82 7.89 2.41
CA LEU A 79 4.74 7.43 3.45
C LEU A 79 6.08 8.19 3.38
N ASP A 80 6.54 8.50 2.17
CA ASP A 80 7.74 9.31 1.94
C ASP A 80 7.64 10.73 2.55
N GLU A 81 6.49 11.40 2.38
CA GLU A 81 6.23 12.71 2.96
C GLU A 81 6.08 12.66 4.50
N ILE A 82 5.40 11.64 5.03
CA ILE A 82 5.28 11.44 6.49
C ILE A 82 6.68 11.29 7.10
N LYS A 83 7.49 10.38 6.54
CA LYS A 83 8.84 10.11 7.04
C LYS A 83 9.74 11.33 6.90
N ALA A 84 9.71 12.01 5.75
CA ALA A 84 10.47 13.24 5.54
C ALA A 84 10.08 14.34 6.54
N SER A 85 8.79 14.46 6.86
CA SER A 85 8.27 15.42 7.83
C SER A 85 8.78 15.13 9.25
N ILE A 86 8.73 13.86 9.70
CA ILE A 86 9.25 13.48 11.02
C ILE A 86 10.77 13.73 11.10
N ARG A 87 11.53 13.40 10.05
CA ARG A 87 12.98 13.68 9.96
C ARG A 87 13.30 15.16 9.99
N LYS A 88 12.53 15.97 9.24
CA LYS A 88 12.69 17.42 9.23
C LYS A 88 12.41 18.00 10.62
N ALA A 89 11.29 17.60 11.23
CA ALA A 89 10.90 18.01 12.58
C ALA A 89 11.97 17.68 13.64
N LYS A 90 12.69 16.55 13.49
CA LYS A 90 13.80 16.19 14.37
C LYS A 90 14.88 17.28 14.45
N THR A 91 15.20 17.91 13.31
CA THR A 91 16.28 18.91 13.17
C THR A 91 15.79 20.35 13.10
N ASP A 92 14.49 20.59 13.09
CA ASP A 92 13.89 21.91 12.95
C ASP A 92 13.74 22.60 14.31
N ASP A 93 14.48 23.66 14.58
CA ASP A 93 14.46 24.37 15.87
C ASP A 93 13.09 24.98 16.21
N ASN A 94 12.25 25.25 15.21
CA ASN A 94 10.89 25.76 15.42
C ASN A 94 9.95 24.68 15.96
N ILE A 95 10.21 23.41 15.67
CA ILE A 95 9.44 22.28 16.19
C ILE A 95 10.01 21.80 17.51
N LYS A 96 9.20 21.83 18.58
CA LYS A 96 9.61 21.40 19.93
C LYS A 96 9.16 19.98 20.27
N GLY A 97 8.19 19.44 19.56
CA GLY A 97 7.69 18.09 19.74
C GLY A 97 6.67 17.67 18.68
N ILE A 98 6.16 16.45 18.83
CA ILE A 98 5.13 15.87 17.98
C ILE A 98 3.91 15.52 18.83
N LEU A 99 2.72 15.90 18.34
CA LEU A 99 1.43 15.41 18.80
C LEU A 99 0.97 14.29 17.86
N LEU A 100 0.74 13.09 18.42
CA LEU A 100 0.09 11.97 17.75
C LEU A 100 -1.40 12.03 18.11
N ASN A 101 -2.22 12.45 17.14
CA ASN A 101 -3.66 12.53 17.27
C ASN A 101 -4.29 11.41 16.44
N LEU A 102 -4.14 10.18 16.91
CA LEU A 102 -4.35 8.97 16.12
C LEU A 102 -5.56 8.21 16.62
N GLU A 103 -6.45 7.84 15.70
CA GLU A 103 -7.66 7.05 16.00
C GLU A 103 -7.76 5.85 15.05
N PHE A 104 -8.29 6.07 13.85
CA PHE A 104 -8.44 5.06 12.81
C PHE A 104 -7.39 5.29 11.73
N MET A 105 -6.54 4.29 11.50
CA MET A 105 -5.43 4.40 10.55
C MET A 105 -5.59 3.41 9.39
N GLN A 106 -5.60 3.95 8.17
CA GLN A 106 -5.64 3.18 6.92
C GLN A 106 -4.22 2.97 6.37
N VAL A 107 -3.46 2.12 7.08
CA VAL A 107 -2.07 1.79 6.73
C VAL A 107 -1.80 0.30 6.93
N GLY A 108 -0.91 -0.25 6.11
CA GLY A 108 -0.41 -1.61 6.29
C GLY A 108 0.65 -1.69 7.40
N MET A 109 0.90 -2.92 7.87
CA MET A 109 1.72 -3.17 9.07
C MET A 109 3.21 -2.85 8.91
N ALA A 110 3.76 -2.94 7.69
CA ALA A 110 5.16 -2.61 7.42
C ALA A 110 5.35 -1.10 7.27
N SER A 111 4.43 -0.42 6.58
CA SER A 111 4.40 1.03 6.48
C SER A 111 4.22 1.69 7.86
N LEU A 112 3.35 1.13 8.71
CA LEU A 112 3.19 1.55 10.11
C LEU A 112 4.50 1.42 10.90
N GLU A 113 5.23 0.32 10.68
CA GLU A 113 6.54 0.10 11.31
C GLU A 113 7.60 1.11 10.82
N GLU A 114 7.57 1.52 9.55
CA GLU A 114 8.46 2.60 9.06
C GLU A 114 8.17 3.93 9.75
N ILE A 115 6.89 4.31 9.92
CA ILE A 115 6.52 5.54 10.63
C ILE A 115 6.96 5.44 12.11
N ARG A 116 6.71 4.29 12.75
CA ARG A 116 7.14 4.02 14.12
C ARG A 116 8.65 4.20 14.29
N ASN A 117 9.44 3.66 13.35
CA ASN A 117 10.90 3.77 13.39
C ASN A 117 11.38 5.23 13.25
N GLU A 118 10.71 6.06 12.44
CA GLU A 118 11.01 7.50 12.39
C GLU A 118 10.69 8.20 13.71
N LEU A 119 9.59 7.85 14.38
CA LEU A 119 9.24 8.43 15.69
C LEU A 119 10.24 8.00 16.77
N VAL A 120 10.67 6.74 16.77
CA VAL A 120 11.72 6.25 17.68
C VAL A 120 13.04 6.99 17.43
N ASP A 121 13.40 7.23 16.17
CA ASP A 121 14.59 8.00 15.83
C ASP A 121 14.45 9.49 16.18
N PHE A 122 13.25 10.07 16.02
CA PHE A 122 12.92 11.43 16.43
C PHE A 122 13.19 11.65 17.92
N LYS A 123 12.80 10.70 18.78
CA LYS A 123 13.03 10.78 20.24
C LYS A 123 14.50 10.90 20.63
N LYS A 124 15.45 10.47 19.78
CA LYS A 124 16.89 10.68 20.03
C LYS A 124 17.28 12.17 20.05
N SER A 125 16.47 13.05 19.46
CA SER A 125 16.63 14.51 19.55
C SER A 125 16.26 15.09 20.92
N LYS A 126 15.65 14.29 21.81
CA LYS A 126 15.10 14.69 23.12
C LYS A 126 13.91 15.65 23.05
N LYS A 127 13.39 15.93 21.85
CA LYS A 127 12.08 16.58 21.66
C LYS A 127 10.97 15.64 22.12
N PHE A 128 9.91 16.20 22.68
CA PHE A 128 8.82 15.41 23.26
C PHE A 128 7.93 14.81 22.18
N VAL A 129 7.32 13.67 22.50
CA VAL A 129 6.20 13.09 21.75
C VAL A 129 5.04 12.88 22.71
N VAL A 130 3.86 13.42 22.37
CA VAL A 130 2.63 13.27 23.13
C VAL A 130 1.60 12.61 22.23
N ALA A 131 0.87 11.63 22.75
CA ALA A 131 -0.28 11.04 22.09
C ALA A 131 -1.57 11.41 22.81
N TYR A 132 -2.62 11.73 22.06
CA TYR A 132 -3.98 11.87 22.54
C TYR A 132 -4.92 11.04 21.66
N SER A 133 -5.84 10.32 22.29
CA SER A 133 -6.89 9.57 21.59
C SER A 133 -8.17 9.57 22.42
N GLU A 134 -9.31 9.63 21.75
CA GLU A 134 -10.62 9.29 22.33
C GLU A 134 -10.94 7.82 22.08
N VAL A 135 -10.61 7.36 20.87
CA VAL A 135 -10.63 5.95 20.48
C VAL A 135 -9.24 5.60 19.94
N ALA A 136 -8.60 4.60 20.52
CA ALA A 136 -7.31 4.09 20.06
C ALA A 136 -7.47 2.66 19.54
N THR A 137 -7.54 2.51 18.21
CA THR A 137 -7.44 1.19 17.55
C THR A 137 -6.08 0.55 17.82
N GLU A 138 -5.92 -0.76 17.59
CA GLU A 138 -4.64 -1.43 17.84
C GLU A 138 -3.47 -0.79 17.07
N LYS A 139 -3.68 -0.39 15.81
CA LYS A 139 -2.65 0.29 14.99
C LYS A 139 -2.32 1.68 15.51
N ALA A 140 -3.34 2.46 15.88
CA ALA A 140 -3.13 3.79 16.46
C ALA A 140 -2.41 3.68 17.81
N TYR A 141 -2.83 2.76 18.68
CA TYR A 141 -2.16 2.50 19.95
C TYR A 141 -0.72 2.01 19.74
N TYR A 142 -0.50 1.13 18.77
CA TYR A 142 0.84 0.67 18.41
C TYR A 142 1.74 1.86 18.10
N LEU A 143 1.32 2.81 17.26
CA LEU A 143 2.14 3.98 16.96
C LEU A 143 2.27 4.94 18.15
N SER A 144 1.16 5.20 18.86
CA SER A 144 1.10 6.05 20.06
C SER A 144 1.97 5.54 21.20
N SER A 145 2.26 4.24 21.27
CA SER A 145 3.12 3.66 22.30
C SER A 145 4.56 4.20 22.28
N VAL A 146 5.01 4.86 21.20
CA VAL A 146 6.31 5.55 21.14
C VAL A 146 6.32 6.80 22.04
N ALA A 147 5.16 7.41 22.29
CA ALA A 147 5.04 8.69 22.98
C ALA A 147 5.58 8.68 24.42
N ASP A 148 6.06 9.83 24.87
CA ASP A 148 6.47 10.05 26.27
C ASP A 148 5.26 10.13 27.20
N ARG A 149 4.16 10.71 26.70
CA ARG A 149 2.86 10.69 27.36
C ARG A 149 1.78 10.24 26.40
N ILE A 150 0.91 9.36 26.87
CA ILE A 150 -0.26 8.85 26.17
C ILE A 150 -1.47 9.24 27.02
N TYR A 151 -2.23 10.21 26.54
CA TYR A 151 -3.49 10.64 27.09
C TYR A 151 -4.60 9.86 26.40
N LEU A 152 -5.44 9.20 27.19
CA LEU A 152 -6.69 8.63 26.73
C LEU A 152 -7.83 9.39 27.39
N ASN A 153 -8.85 9.74 26.64
CA ASN A 153 -10.05 10.36 27.21
C ASN A 153 -10.60 9.49 28.36
N PRO A 154 -11.02 10.04 29.52
CA PRO A 154 -11.56 9.25 30.63
C PRO A 154 -12.78 8.38 30.28
N SER A 155 -13.51 8.75 29.23
CA SER A 155 -14.64 8.00 28.64
C SER A 155 -14.27 7.30 27.33
N GLY A 156 -12.98 7.27 26.98
CA GLY A 156 -12.47 6.71 25.73
C GLY A 156 -12.24 5.20 25.78
N THR A 157 -11.86 4.68 24.62
CA THR A 157 -11.62 3.25 24.40
C THR A 157 -10.22 3.01 23.85
N LEU A 158 -9.57 1.96 24.33
CA LEU A 158 -8.33 1.44 23.75
C LEU A 158 -8.55 -0.02 23.38
N GLU A 159 -8.36 -0.34 22.11
CA GLU A 159 -8.42 -1.69 21.58
C GLU A 159 -7.06 -2.37 21.75
N LEU A 160 -7.09 -3.54 22.37
CA LEU A 160 -5.96 -4.46 22.45
C LEU A 160 -6.53 -5.87 22.64
N ASN A 161 -7.04 -6.47 21.57
CA ASN A 161 -7.78 -7.73 21.51
C ASN A 161 -7.30 -8.67 20.39
N GLY A 162 -6.21 -8.31 19.70
CA GLY A 162 -5.53 -9.09 18.69
C GLY A 162 -5.98 -8.79 17.26
N LEU A 163 -5.13 -9.18 16.31
CA LEU A 163 -5.36 -9.00 14.89
C LEU A 163 -6.31 -10.05 14.32
N SER A 164 -7.19 -9.62 13.40
CA SER A 164 -8.08 -10.52 12.68
C SER A 164 -8.00 -10.35 11.16
N SER A 165 -8.47 -11.36 10.42
CA SER A 165 -8.61 -11.32 8.97
C SER A 165 -9.91 -12.01 8.57
N GLU A 166 -10.68 -11.33 7.74
CA GLU A 166 -11.96 -11.82 7.24
C GLU A 166 -11.89 -12.04 5.72
N VAL A 167 -12.62 -13.06 5.25
CA VAL A 167 -12.68 -13.42 3.82
C VAL A 167 -14.13 -13.74 3.47
N MET A 168 -14.61 -13.10 2.41
CA MET A 168 -15.93 -13.38 1.84
C MET A 168 -15.90 -14.62 0.95
N PHE A 169 -17.00 -15.39 0.95
CA PHE A 169 -17.20 -16.56 0.10
C PHE A 169 -18.47 -16.38 -0.74
N PHE A 170 -18.33 -16.61 -2.05
CA PHE A 170 -19.32 -16.33 -3.09
C PHE A 170 -19.88 -17.59 -3.75
N LYS A 171 -19.45 -18.79 -3.36
CA LYS A 171 -19.98 -20.06 -3.89
C LYS A 171 -21.52 -20.07 -3.92
N GLY A 172 -22.17 -19.75 -2.81
CA GLY A 172 -23.63 -19.73 -2.72
C GLY A 172 -24.29 -18.68 -3.62
N THR A 173 -23.60 -17.56 -3.90
CA THR A 173 -24.06 -16.56 -4.88
C THR A 173 -23.96 -17.09 -6.29
N LEU A 174 -22.82 -17.70 -6.65
CA LEU A 174 -22.60 -18.28 -7.97
C LEU A 174 -23.60 -19.41 -8.27
N GLU A 175 -23.87 -20.29 -7.30
CA GLU A 175 -24.88 -21.35 -7.40
C GLU A 175 -26.29 -20.78 -7.62
N LYS A 176 -26.68 -19.73 -6.87
CA LYS A 176 -27.99 -19.07 -7.06
C LYS A 176 -28.15 -18.45 -8.46
N LEU A 177 -27.06 -17.95 -9.01
CA LEU A 177 -27.03 -17.36 -10.35
C LEU A 177 -26.83 -18.40 -11.45
N ASP A 178 -26.70 -19.69 -11.15
CA ASP A 178 -26.33 -20.73 -12.13
C ASP A 178 -25.03 -20.38 -12.90
N ILE A 179 -24.05 -19.78 -12.22
CA ILE A 179 -22.71 -19.49 -12.76
C ILE A 179 -21.73 -20.53 -12.22
N GLN A 180 -21.08 -21.27 -13.12
CA GLN A 180 -20.13 -22.32 -12.76
C GLN A 180 -18.69 -21.82 -12.84
N PRO A 181 -17.92 -21.80 -11.74
CA PRO A 181 -16.48 -21.52 -11.79
C PRO A 181 -15.70 -22.74 -12.33
N TYR A 182 -14.68 -22.47 -13.15
CA TYR A 182 -13.63 -23.40 -13.55
C TYR A 182 -12.31 -22.97 -12.95
N ILE A 183 -11.72 -23.85 -12.14
CA ILE A 183 -10.52 -23.57 -11.36
C ILE A 183 -9.37 -24.46 -11.79
N PHE A 184 -8.22 -23.84 -12.02
CA PHE A 184 -6.96 -24.49 -12.35
C PHE A 184 -5.91 -23.97 -11.37
N LYS A 185 -5.30 -24.80 -10.54
CA LYS A 185 -4.31 -24.31 -9.58
C LYS A 185 -3.20 -25.31 -9.29
N VAL A 186 -2.06 -24.79 -8.87
CA VAL A 186 -0.98 -25.58 -8.29
C VAL A 186 -0.55 -24.94 -6.96
N GLY A 187 -0.64 -25.73 -5.90
CA GLY A 187 -0.33 -25.32 -4.53
C GLY A 187 -1.50 -25.56 -3.58
N GLU A 188 -1.23 -26.32 -2.52
CA GLU A 188 -2.18 -26.59 -1.43
C GLU A 188 -2.68 -25.30 -0.79
N TYR A 189 -1.75 -24.40 -0.47
CA TYR A 189 -2.01 -23.12 0.19
C TYR A 189 -2.42 -22.01 -0.78
N LYS A 190 -2.53 -22.30 -2.08
CA LYS A 190 -3.02 -21.32 -3.07
C LYS A 190 -4.55 -21.22 -2.96
N SER A 191 -5.00 -20.38 -2.04
CA SER A 191 -6.40 -20.25 -1.64
C SER A 191 -7.17 -19.13 -2.35
N ALA A 192 -6.58 -18.48 -3.36
CA ALA A 192 -7.22 -17.36 -4.07
C ALA A 192 -8.57 -17.68 -4.73
N VAL A 193 -8.74 -18.95 -5.03
CA VAL A 193 -9.89 -19.51 -5.71
C VAL A 193 -10.95 -20.00 -4.73
N GLU A 194 -10.61 -20.18 -3.45
CA GLU A 194 -11.51 -20.73 -2.42
C GLU A 194 -12.79 -19.91 -2.23
N PRO A 195 -12.76 -18.56 -2.24
CA PRO A 195 -13.98 -17.75 -2.19
C PRO A 195 -15.02 -18.14 -3.23
N PHE A 196 -14.61 -18.66 -4.39
CA PHE A 196 -15.51 -18.97 -5.49
C PHE A 196 -15.96 -20.44 -5.51
N ILE A 197 -15.36 -21.33 -4.72
CA ILE A 197 -15.67 -22.78 -4.74
C ILE A 197 -15.98 -23.38 -3.37
N LEU A 198 -15.70 -22.66 -2.28
CA LEU A 198 -16.00 -23.05 -0.91
C LEU A 198 -16.95 -22.02 -0.27
N ASP A 199 -17.47 -22.36 0.91
CA ASP A 199 -18.25 -21.48 1.80
C ASP A 199 -17.45 -20.99 3.02
N LYS A 200 -16.23 -21.52 3.20
CA LYS A 200 -15.29 -21.17 4.27
C LYS A 200 -13.86 -21.52 3.86
N MET A 201 -12.89 -21.00 4.60
CA MET A 201 -11.47 -21.33 4.40
C MET A 201 -11.24 -22.84 4.52
N SER A 202 -10.44 -23.39 3.62
CA SER A 202 -9.87 -24.73 3.79
C SER A 202 -8.95 -24.79 5.03
N GLU A 203 -8.66 -25.99 5.53
CA GLU A 203 -7.71 -26.16 6.64
C GLU A 203 -6.32 -25.57 6.33
N PRO A 204 -5.71 -25.80 5.13
CA PRO A 204 -4.45 -25.15 4.78
C PRO A 204 -4.52 -23.63 4.75
N SER A 205 -5.61 -23.08 4.19
CA SER A 205 -5.84 -21.62 4.12
C SER A 205 -5.96 -21.01 5.53
N ARG A 206 -6.76 -21.63 6.40
CA ARG A 206 -6.90 -21.22 7.80
C ARG A 206 -5.56 -21.30 8.54
N ALA A 207 -4.82 -22.40 8.37
CA ALA A 207 -3.55 -22.61 9.04
C ALA A 207 -2.49 -21.57 8.64
N GLN A 208 -2.35 -21.24 7.35
CA GLN A 208 -1.41 -20.19 6.93
C GLN A 208 -1.83 -18.81 7.47
N THR A 209 -3.13 -18.50 7.47
CA THR A 209 -3.65 -17.21 7.91
C THR A 209 -3.43 -17.01 9.39
N THR A 210 -3.75 -18.03 10.21
CA THR A 210 -3.41 -18.04 11.62
C THR A 210 -1.90 -17.90 11.86
N SER A 211 -1.06 -18.58 11.07
CA SER A 211 0.41 -18.53 11.19
C SER A 211 0.94 -17.11 11.03
N PHE A 212 0.67 -16.46 9.89
CA PHE A 212 1.21 -15.13 9.66
C PHE A 212 0.55 -14.08 10.56
N LEU A 213 -0.76 -14.18 10.87
CA LEU A 213 -1.42 -13.24 11.79
C LEU A 213 -0.79 -13.29 13.19
N ASN A 214 -0.55 -14.49 13.72
CA ASN A 214 0.14 -14.64 15.00
C ASN A 214 1.56 -14.06 14.93
N SER A 215 2.29 -14.29 13.84
CA SER A 215 3.62 -13.69 13.67
C SER A 215 3.60 -12.16 13.65
N LEU A 216 2.59 -11.54 13.03
CA LEU A 216 2.43 -10.08 13.00
C LEU A 216 2.04 -9.54 14.38
N ASN A 217 1.07 -10.19 15.02
CA ASN A 217 0.60 -9.82 16.35
C ASN A 217 1.74 -9.93 17.38
N ASP A 218 2.45 -11.05 17.41
CA ASP A 218 3.56 -11.26 18.34
C ASP A 218 4.65 -10.19 18.18
N PHE A 219 4.98 -9.79 16.95
CA PHE A 219 5.93 -8.70 16.70
C PHE A 219 5.43 -7.36 17.27
N MET A 220 4.15 -7.04 17.04
CA MET A 220 3.50 -5.84 17.58
C MET A 220 3.53 -5.84 19.11
N LEU A 221 3.07 -6.92 19.74
CA LEU A 221 3.00 -7.07 21.20
C LEU A 221 4.39 -7.05 21.84
N GLN A 222 5.43 -7.61 21.21
CA GLN A 222 6.82 -7.51 21.68
C GLN A 222 7.30 -6.06 21.70
N ASN A 223 6.96 -5.27 20.68
CA ASN A 223 7.34 -3.86 20.61
C ASN A 223 6.52 -2.99 21.57
N LEU A 224 5.25 -3.32 21.82
CA LEU A 224 4.44 -2.73 22.89
C LEU A 224 5.04 -3.04 24.27
N ALA A 225 5.41 -4.29 24.53
CA ALA A 225 6.03 -4.71 25.79
C ALA A 225 7.31 -3.90 26.08
N LYS A 226 8.18 -3.72 25.07
CA LYS A 226 9.37 -2.86 25.19
C LYS A 226 9.00 -1.41 25.49
N ALA A 227 8.04 -0.84 24.74
CA ALA A 227 7.65 0.56 24.88
C ALA A 227 6.98 0.88 26.23
N ARG A 228 6.27 -0.11 26.81
CA ARG A 228 5.58 0.02 28.09
C ARG A 228 6.35 -0.57 29.28
N ASN A 229 7.60 -1.00 29.06
CA ASN A 229 8.46 -1.64 30.06
C ASN A 229 7.77 -2.83 30.78
N LYS A 230 7.22 -3.74 29.98
CA LYS A 230 6.51 -4.95 30.42
C LYS A 230 7.13 -6.21 29.81
N SER A 231 6.76 -7.37 30.35
CA SER A 231 7.09 -8.63 29.71
C SER A 231 6.16 -8.88 28.51
N PHE A 232 6.67 -9.60 27.50
CA PHE A 232 5.84 -10.04 26.36
C PHE A 232 4.64 -10.88 26.82
N ALA A 233 4.85 -11.79 27.79
CA ALA A 233 3.79 -12.64 28.32
C ALA A 233 2.66 -11.84 28.99
N GLU A 234 3.00 -10.76 29.70
CA GLU A 234 2.02 -9.88 30.33
C GLU A 234 1.17 -9.15 29.27
N VAL A 235 1.81 -8.51 28.29
CA VAL A 235 1.08 -7.79 27.22
C VAL A 235 0.23 -8.76 26.39
N LYS A 236 0.75 -9.96 26.12
CA LYS A 236 -0.01 -11.01 25.43
C LYS A 236 -1.22 -11.46 26.23
N ASN A 237 -1.10 -11.64 27.54
CA ASN A 237 -2.23 -11.99 28.39
C ASN A 237 -3.30 -10.87 28.44
N ILE A 238 -2.87 -9.60 28.49
CA ILE A 238 -3.78 -8.45 28.42
C ILE A 238 -4.60 -8.51 27.12
N SER A 239 -3.94 -8.78 25.99
CA SER A 239 -4.58 -8.89 24.69
C SER A 239 -5.49 -10.11 24.57
N ASP A 240 -4.97 -11.32 24.81
CA ASP A 240 -5.70 -12.59 24.64
C ASP A 240 -6.92 -12.71 25.56
N SER A 241 -6.87 -12.09 26.75
CA SER A 241 -7.96 -12.13 27.73
C SER A 241 -8.84 -10.87 27.70
N MET A 242 -8.63 -9.98 26.72
CA MET A 242 -9.37 -8.73 26.55
C MET A 242 -9.49 -7.93 27.86
N LEU A 243 -8.40 -7.80 28.61
CA LEU A 243 -8.46 -7.23 29.96
C LEU A 243 -8.78 -5.73 29.99
N VAL A 244 -8.68 -5.04 28.85
CA VAL A 244 -8.95 -3.61 28.71
C VAL A 244 -10.39 -3.40 28.26
N HIS A 245 -11.30 -3.09 29.19
CA HIS A 245 -12.71 -2.84 28.86
C HIS A 245 -13.06 -1.35 28.77
N ASN A 246 -12.21 -0.49 29.34
CA ASN A 246 -12.41 0.96 29.41
C ASN A 246 -11.07 1.67 29.65
N ALA A 247 -11.11 3.01 29.68
CA ALA A 247 -9.94 3.84 29.91
C ALA A 247 -9.24 3.56 31.26
N GLN A 248 -9.98 3.28 32.32
CA GLN A 248 -9.42 2.97 33.64
C GLN A 248 -8.61 1.68 33.63
N ASP A 249 -9.06 0.65 32.90
CA ASP A 249 -8.28 -0.56 32.69
C ASP A 249 -7.00 -0.26 31.90
N ALA A 250 -7.07 0.55 30.84
CA ALA A 250 -5.88 0.93 30.06
C ALA A 250 -4.82 1.63 30.93
N LEU A 251 -5.24 2.48 31.87
CA LEU A 251 -4.35 3.12 32.85
C LEU A 251 -3.84 2.11 33.89
N LYS A 252 -4.73 1.28 34.45
CA LYS A 252 -4.41 0.24 35.45
C LYS A 252 -3.36 -0.73 34.95
N TYR A 253 -3.50 -1.19 33.71
CA TYR A 253 -2.53 -2.06 33.06
C TYR A 253 -1.31 -1.29 32.53
N GLY A 254 -1.22 0.04 32.70
CA GLY A 254 -0.06 0.83 32.29
C GLY A 254 0.13 0.93 30.78
N LEU A 255 -0.93 0.72 30.01
CA LEU A 255 -0.92 0.86 28.54
C LEU A 255 -0.89 2.32 28.12
N VAL A 256 -1.63 3.17 28.84
CA VAL A 256 -1.56 4.63 28.72
C VAL A 256 -0.86 5.24 29.94
N THR A 257 -0.50 6.52 29.88
CA THR A 257 0.16 7.18 31.02
C THR A 257 -0.80 8.07 31.80
N HIS A 258 -1.83 8.62 31.15
CA HIS A 258 -2.79 9.53 31.77
C HIS A 258 -4.19 9.26 31.21
N LEU A 259 -5.19 9.49 32.06
CA LEU A 259 -6.56 9.75 31.61
C LEU A 259 -6.79 11.26 31.71
N GLY A 260 -7.21 11.88 30.61
CA GLY A 260 -7.40 13.32 30.57
C GLY A 260 -7.96 13.79 29.24
N TYR A 261 -8.46 15.02 29.24
CA TYR A 261 -9.05 15.66 28.07
C TYR A 261 -7.98 16.26 27.14
N TYR A 262 -8.39 16.61 25.91
CA TYR A 262 -7.48 17.17 24.91
C TYR A 262 -6.77 18.44 25.41
N ASP A 263 -7.48 19.31 26.12
CA ASP A 263 -6.95 20.54 26.70
C ASP A 263 -5.87 20.26 27.75
N GLU A 264 -5.97 19.18 28.53
CA GLU A 264 -4.93 18.77 29.47
C GLU A 264 -3.65 18.30 28.77
N ALA A 265 -3.79 17.60 27.64
CA ALA A 265 -2.65 17.24 26.80
C ALA A 265 -2.01 18.49 26.17
N MET A 266 -2.82 19.46 25.73
CA MET A 266 -2.34 20.75 25.23
C MET A 266 -1.61 21.55 26.31
N ASP A 267 -2.17 21.62 27.52
CA ASP A 267 -1.56 22.31 28.66
C ASP A 267 -0.19 21.71 28.99
N TYR A 268 -0.06 20.37 28.98
CA TYR A 268 1.25 19.73 29.13
C TYR A 268 2.23 20.17 28.04
N MET A 269 1.81 20.19 26.77
CA MET A 269 2.69 20.63 25.68
C MET A 269 3.07 22.10 25.80
N LYS A 270 2.15 23.00 26.23
CA LYS A 270 2.47 24.41 26.53
C LYS A 270 3.59 24.53 27.56
N THR A 271 3.59 23.69 28.61
CA THR A 271 4.70 23.67 29.57
C THR A 271 6.03 23.25 28.95
N LYS A 272 6.00 22.35 27.94
CA LYS A 272 7.19 21.87 27.23
C LYS A 272 7.72 22.84 26.19
N THR A 273 6.86 23.65 25.59
CA THR A 273 7.25 24.68 24.62
C THR A 273 7.60 26.02 25.26
N GLY A 274 7.26 26.21 26.55
CA GLY A 274 7.39 27.51 27.21
C GLY A 274 6.38 28.53 26.67
N THR A 275 5.19 28.06 26.30
CA THR A 275 4.03 28.86 25.91
C THR A 275 3.21 29.18 27.16
N GLN A 276 2.74 30.42 27.31
CA GLN A 276 1.97 30.79 28.51
C GLN A 276 0.61 30.08 28.54
N LYS A 277 0.06 29.80 29.72
CA LYS A 277 -1.22 29.07 29.85
C LYS A 277 -2.37 29.75 29.10
N LYS A 278 -2.38 31.09 29.09
CA LYS A 278 -3.39 31.92 28.40
C LYS A 278 -3.19 32.03 26.89
N GLU A 279 -2.02 31.65 26.38
CA GLU A 279 -1.70 31.70 24.95
C GLU A 279 -2.12 30.38 24.28
N GLU A 280 -2.44 30.45 22.99
CA GLU A 280 -2.67 29.26 22.17
C GLU A 280 -1.33 28.58 21.84
N LEU A 281 -1.36 27.25 21.79
CA LEU A 281 -0.20 26.48 21.37
C LEU A 281 -0.13 26.49 19.85
N ASN A 282 1.04 26.81 19.30
CA ASN A 282 1.27 26.72 17.88
C ASN A 282 1.30 25.24 17.45
N VAL A 283 0.20 24.76 16.88
CA VAL A 283 0.10 23.41 16.31
C VAL A 283 0.13 23.52 14.79
N VAL A 284 1.09 22.84 14.17
CA VAL A 284 1.19 22.75 12.70
C VAL A 284 0.77 21.37 12.25
N ASN A 285 -0.25 21.32 11.38
CA ASN A 285 -0.69 20.05 10.81
C ASN A 285 0.31 19.53 9.77
N LEU A 286 0.28 18.21 9.54
CA LEU A 286 1.15 17.54 8.58
C LEU A 286 0.99 18.08 7.14
N GLY A 287 -0.23 18.42 6.72
CA GLY A 287 -0.51 18.94 5.38
C GLY A 287 0.21 20.25 5.05
N LYS A 288 0.36 21.15 6.04
CA LYS A 288 1.17 22.37 5.96
C LYS A 288 2.65 22.05 6.12
N TYR A 289 3.02 21.21 7.09
CA TYR A 289 4.43 20.95 7.42
C TYR A 289 5.17 20.20 6.31
N ARG A 290 4.49 19.31 5.57
CA ARG A 290 5.09 18.56 4.46
C ARG A 290 5.63 19.46 3.33
N LYS A 291 5.07 20.67 3.16
CA LYS A 291 5.55 21.65 2.17
C LYS A 291 6.95 22.20 2.52
N VAL A 292 7.31 22.15 3.80
CA VAL A 292 8.62 22.58 4.32
C VAL A 292 9.57 21.39 4.49
N ALA A 293 9.02 20.18 4.60
CA ALA A 293 9.75 18.94 4.54
C ALA A 293 10.15 18.66 3.09
N ASP A 294 11.36 19.06 2.72
CA ASP A 294 11.86 18.87 1.37
C ASP A 294 12.11 17.38 1.06
N VAL A 295 11.06 16.67 0.61
CA VAL A 295 11.11 15.29 0.08
C VAL A 295 12.06 15.18 -1.11
N ASN A 296 12.29 16.28 -1.83
CA ASN A 296 13.14 16.37 -3.00
C ASN A 296 14.50 17.00 -2.72
N LYS A 297 14.88 17.19 -1.44
CA LYS A 297 16.14 17.87 -1.11
C LYS A 297 17.24 17.12 -1.81
N LYS A 298 17.76 17.72 -2.88
CA LYS A 298 18.82 17.16 -3.69
C LYS A 298 19.95 16.93 -2.69
N SER A 299 20.19 15.68 -2.29
CA SER A 299 21.37 15.32 -1.53
C SER A 299 22.56 15.55 -2.45
N GLY A 300 23.05 16.79 -2.44
CA GLY A 300 24.13 17.27 -3.30
C GLY A 300 23.76 17.50 -4.77
N SER A 301 24.71 18.12 -5.46
CA SER A 301 24.76 18.29 -6.92
C SER A 301 25.29 17.03 -7.63
N SER A 302 25.29 15.86 -6.96
CA SER A 302 25.96 14.67 -7.47
C SER A 302 25.39 14.23 -8.80
N LYS A 303 26.31 13.94 -9.73
CA LYS A 303 26.01 13.32 -11.00
C LYS A 303 25.52 11.88 -10.82
N ASN A 304 25.97 11.18 -9.77
CA ASN A 304 25.56 9.81 -9.50
C ASN A 304 24.15 9.77 -8.90
N LYS A 305 23.37 8.77 -9.31
CA LYS A 305 21.99 8.56 -8.87
C LYS A 305 21.79 7.15 -8.38
N ILE A 306 20.90 6.98 -7.40
CA ILE A 306 20.24 5.71 -7.11
C ILE A 306 18.79 5.85 -7.55
N ALA A 307 18.34 4.98 -8.44
CA ALA A 307 16.97 4.98 -8.93
C ALA A 307 16.07 4.21 -7.96
N ILE A 308 15.01 4.83 -7.47
CA ILE A 308 13.96 4.16 -6.69
C ILE A 308 12.79 3.92 -7.64
N ILE A 309 12.45 2.67 -7.91
CA ILE A 309 11.35 2.30 -8.80
C ILE A 309 10.22 1.77 -7.92
N TYR A 310 9.10 2.51 -7.88
CA TYR A 310 7.92 2.14 -7.11
C TYR A 310 7.04 1.20 -7.92
N ALA A 311 6.87 -0.02 -7.41
CA ALA A 311 6.00 -1.05 -7.93
C ALA A 311 4.87 -1.27 -6.91
N SER A 312 3.81 -0.46 -7.02
CA SER A 312 2.67 -0.46 -6.11
C SER A 312 1.40 -0.90 -6.82
N GLY A 313 0.64 -1.80 -6.18
CA GLY A 313 -0.64 -2.29 -6.70
C GLY A 313 -0.57 -3.64 -7.41
N GLU A 314 -1.66 -4.01 -8.06
CA GLU A 314 -1.78 -5.27 -8.80
C GLU A 314 -0.94 -5.26 -10.08
N ILE A 315 -0.32 -6.40 -10.41
CA ILE A 315 0.46 -6.57 -11.63
C ILE A 315 -0.46 -6.94 -12.80
N VAL A 316 -0.45 -6.11 -13.84
CA VAL A 316 -1.28 -6.26 -15.04
C VAL A 316 -0.44 -6.24 -16.31
N GLY A 317 -1.02 -6.70 -17.43
CA GLY A 317 -0.42 -6.50 -18.75
C GLY A 317 -0.43 -5.03 -19.18
N GLY A 318 0.31 -4.68 -20.24
CA GLY A 318 0.33 -3.31 -20.76
C GLY A 318 1.10 -2.33 -19.86
N LYS A 319 0.77 -1.03 -19.97
CA LYS A 319 1.51 0.06 -19.31
C LYS A 319 1.22 0.26 -17.82
N GLY A 320 0.04 -0.14 -17.36
CA GLY A 320 -0.42 0.16 -15.99
C GLY A 320 -0.76 1.64 -15.78
N ASP A 321 -1.09 2.00 -14.54
CA ASP A 321 -1.49 3.35 -14.11
C ASP A 321 -0.90 3.66 -12.72
N GLU A 322 -1.38 4.70 -12.03
CA GLU A 322 -0.88 5.07 -10.70
C GLU A 322 -1.15 4.01 -9.63
N ASN A 323 -2.15 3.13 -9.84
CA ASN A 323 -2.62 2.14 -8.87
C ASN A 323 -2.32 0.70 -9.29
N THR A 324 -1.68 0.49 -10.44
CA THR A 324 -1.38 -0.84 -10.99
C THR A 324 0.02 -0.90 -11.61
N ILE A 325 0.67 -2.05 -11.46
CA ILE A 325 1.99 -2.31 -12.01
C ILE A 325 1.81 -2.90 -13.41
N GLY A 326 1.97 -2.09 -14.45
CA GLY A 326 1.97 -2.59 -15.82
C GLY A 326 3.30 -3.26 -16.20
N GLY A 327 3.23 -4.46 -16.78
CA GLY A 327 4.40 -5.20 -17.24
C GLY A 327 5.30 -4.40 -18.20
N GLU A 328 4.70 -3.64 -19.13
CA GLU A 328 5.44 -2.81 -20.08
C GLU A 328 6.00 -1.55 -19.41
N GLY A 329 5.17 -0.78 -18.71
CA GLY A 329 5.58 0.48 -18.09
C GLY A 329 6.66 0.29 -17.03
N MET A 330 6.54 -0.77 -16.22
CA MET A 330 7.54 -1.13 -15.23
C MET A 330 8.86 -1.57 -15.89
N SER A 331 8.79 -2.37 -16.95
CA SER A 331 9.98 -2.78 -17.69
C SER A 331 10.67 -1.60 -18.38
N GLU A 332 9.92 -0.64 -18.92
CA GLU A 332 10.48 0.61 -19.47
C GLU A 332 11.20 1.43 -18.40
N ALA A 333 10.61 1.58 -17.20
CA ALA A 333 11.23 2.30 -16.09
C ALA A 333 12.55 1.63 -15.64
N ILE A 334 12.54 0.30 -15.47
CA ILE A 334 13.74 -0.47 -15.11
C ILE A 334 14.80 -0.36 -16.22
N ARG A 335 14.40 -0.48 -17.50
CA ARG A 335 15.30 -0.31 -18.64
C ARG A 335 15.92 1.08 -18.69
N LYS A 336 15.13 2.14 -18.47
CA LYS A 336 15.62 3.53 -18.41
C LYS A 336 16.67 3.69 -17.32
N ALA A 337 16.40 3.15 -16.13
CA ALA A 337 17.36 3.15 -15.02
C ALA A 337 18.63 2.33 -15.35
N ARG A 338 18.49 1.18 -16.02
CA ARG A 338 19.61 0.35 -16.48
C ARG A 338 20.50 1.07 -17.49
N LEU A 339 19.93 1.79 -18.44
CA LEU A 339 20.67 2.46 -19.51
C LEU A 339 21.24 3.84 -19.13
N ASP A 340 20.70 4.53 -18.12
CA ASP A 340 21.25 5.82 -17.66
C ASP A 340 22.62 5.62 -16.96
N LYS A 341 23.71 6.11 -17.58
CA LYS A 341 25.08 6.02 -17.04
C LYS A 341 25.26 6.70 -15.67
N ASN A 342 24.36 7.62 -15.31
CA ASN A 342 24.37 8.31 -14.03
C ASN A 342 23.73 7.47 -12.92
N VAL A 343 22.82 6.55 -13.25
CA VAL A 343 22.25 5.62 -12.28
C VAL A 343 23.28 4.54 -11.97
N LYS A 344 23.67 4.42 -10.70
CA LYS A 344 24.70 3.48 -10.23
C LYS A 344 24.11 2.24 -9.56
N ALA A 345 22.91 2.35 -9.00
CA ALA A 345 22.14 1.24 -8.46
C ALA A 345 20.64 1.51 -8.59
N VAL A 346 19.85 0.44 -8.46
CA VAL A 346 18.39 0.47 -8.50
C VAL A 346 17.84 -0.12 -7.20
N VAL A 347 16.84 0.55 -6.62
CA VAL A 347 16.01 0.01 -5.55
C VAL A 347 14.61 -0.18 -6.11
N LEU A 348 14.08 -1.40 -6.05
CA LEU A 348 12.71 -1.72 -6.44
C LEU A 348 11.85 -1.77 -5.18
N ARG A 349 11.05 -0.72 -4.94
CA ARG A 349 10.12 -0.61 -3.80
C ARG A 349 8.81 -1.29 -4.17
N ILE A 350 8.47 -2.39 -3.52
CA ILE A 350 7.37 -3.29 -3.91
C ILE A 350 6.30 -3.27 -2.83
N ASN A 351 5.08 -2.88 -3.22
CA ASN A 351 3.86 -3.08 -2.45
C ASN A 351 2.79 -3.70 -3.36
N SER A 352 2.82 -5.02 -3.52
CA SER A 352 2.00 -5.73 -4.50
C SER A 352 1.54 -7.10 -4.02
N PRO A 353 0.23 -7.42 -4.16
CA PRO A 353 -0.29 -8.77 -4.00
C PRO A 353 0.08 -9.70 -5.18
N GLY A 354 0.74 -9.19 -6.21
CA GLY A 354 0.96 -9.89 -7.48
C GLY A 354 -0.14 -9.59 -8.50
N GLY A 355 -0.41 -10.54 -9.40
CA GLY A 355 -1.33 -10.39 -10.52
C GLY A 355 -0.94 -11.30 -11.68
N SER A 356 -0.89 -10.75 -12.90
CA SER A 356 -0.52 -11.47 -14.12
C SER A 356 0.87 -12.12 -14.02
N SER A 357 0.92 -13.44 -14.20
CA SER A 357 2.18 -14.20 -14.18
C SER A 357 3.10 -13.82 -15.35
N LEU A 358 2.54 -13.57 -16.54
CA LEU A 358 3.30 -13.16 -17.71
C LEU A 358 3.92 -11.78 -17.53
N ALA A 359 3.13 -10.79 -17.06
CA ALA A 359 3.66 -9.45 -16.79
C ALA A 359 4.76 -9.49 -15.71
N SER A 360 4.58 -10.32 -14.68
CA SER A 360 5.61 -10.56 -13.66
C SER A 360 6.90 -11.13 -14.25
N ASP A 361 6.81 -12.07 -15.20
CA ASP A 361 7.98 -12.63 -15.88
C ASP A 361 8.71 -11.62 -16.78
N VAL A 362 7.95 -10.78 -17.48
CA VAL A 362 8.50 -9.68 -18.29
C VAL A 362 9.29 -8.70 -17.42
N ILE A 363 8.74 -8.30 -16.27
CA ILE A 363 9.44 -7.45 -15.30
C ILE A 363 10.66 -8.17 -14.73
N TRP A 364 10.51 -9.43 -14.30
CA TRP A 364 11.62 -10.27 -13.80
C TRP A 364 12.79 -10.29 -14.78
N ARG A 365 12.50 -10.45 -16.07
CA ARG A 365 13.53 -10.46 -17.10
C ARG A 365 14.30 -9.15 -17.16
N GLU A 366 13.63 -8.00 -17.08
CA GLU A 366 14.31 -6.70 -17.12
C GLU A 366 15.11 -6.43 -15.83
N VAL A 367 14.63 -6.89 -14.66
CA VAL A 367 15.41 -6.86 -13.41
C VAL A 367 16.68 -7.69 -13.55
N MET A 368 16.58 -8.91 -14.10
CA MET A 368 17.73 -9.78 -14.34
C MET A 368 18.74 -9.17 -15.32
N LEU A 369 18.29 -8.48 -16.36
CA LEU A 369 19.17 -7.74 -17.27
C LEU A 369 19.87 -6.58 -16.56
N THR A 370 19.18 -5.90 -15.64
CA THR A 370 19.73 -4.79 -14.86
C THR A 370 20.78 -5.26 -13.87
N LYS A 371 20.50 -6.34 -13.15
CA LYS A 371 21.40 -6.99 -12.19
C LYS A 371 22.77 -7.36 -12.78
N LYS A 372 22.83 -7.67 -14.09
CA LYS A 372 24.11 -7.95 -14.78
C LYS A 372 25.05 -6.75 -14.88
N VAL A 373 24.53 -5.53 -14.75
CA VAL A 373 25.30 -4.30 -14.98
C VAL A 373 25.26 -3.31 -13.81
N LYS A 374 24.27 -3.42 -12.91
CA LYS A 374 24.08 -2.56 -11.75
C LYS A 374 23.47 -3.34 -10.58
N PRO A 375 23.84 -3.04 -9.33
CA PRO A 375 23.13 -3.59 -8.18
C PRO A 375 21.64 -3.24 -8.21
N VAL A 376 20.79 -4.23 -7.94
CA VAL A 376 19.34 -4.08 -7.80
C VAL A 376 18.89 -4.63 -6.45
N ILE A 377 18.28 -3.80 -5.62
CA ILE A 377 17.84 -4.16 -4.26
C ILE A 377 16.32 -4.08 -4.19
N ALA A 378 15.65 -5.15 -3.77
CA ALA A 378 14.23 -5.11 -3.47
C ALA A 378 14.01 -4.53 -2.07
N SER A 379 13.05 -3.62 -1.94
CA SER A 379 12.48 -3.18 -0.67
C SER A 379 11.00 -3.57 -0.67
N MET A 380 10.64 -4.59 0.08
CA MET A 380 9.27 -5.02 0.25
C MET A 380 8.60 -4.18 1.34
N SER A 381 7.44 -3.62 1.03
CA SER A 381 6.59 -2.88 1.95
C SER A 381 5.56 -3.82 2.61
N ASP A 382 4.32 -3.38 2.75
CA ASP A 382 3.23 -4.13 3.38
C ASP A 382 3.02 -5.49 2.74
N VAL A 383 3.01 -5.55 1.41
CA VAL A 383 2.82 -6.78 0.66
C VAL A 383 3.83 -6.91 -0.47
N ALA A 384 4.47 -8.06 -0.61
CA ALA A 384 5.26 -8.41 -1.80
C ALA A 384 5.19 -9.92 -2.01
N ALA A 385 4.01 -10.39 -2.39
CA ALA A 385 3.70 -11.82 -2.52
C ALA A 385 3.33 -12.20 -3.95
N SER A 386 3.47 -13.48 -4.26
CA SER A 386 3.11 -14.05 -5.55
C SER A 386 3.89 -13.36 -6.68
N GLY A 387 3.25 -12.68 -7.64
CA GLY A 387 3.92 -11.86 -8.66
C GLY A 387 4.81 -10.76 -8.08
N GLY A 388 4.44 -10.18 -6.92
CA GLY A 388 5.29 -9.24 -6.18
C GLY A 388 6.59 -9.90 -5.69
N TYR A 389 6.51 -11.17 -5.22
CA TYR A 389 7.70 -11.95 -4.89
C TYR A 389 8.48 -12.36 -6.15
N TYR A 390 7.77 -12.66 -7.24
CA TYR A 390 8.35 -13.03 -8.54
C TYR A 390 9.30 -11.94 -9.05
N ILE A 391 8.90 -10.66 -8.97
CA ILE A 391 9.80 -9.56 -9.38
C ILE A 391 10.90 -9.30 -8.34
N ALA A 392 10.62 -9.49 -7.06
CA ALA A 392 11.61 -9.31 -5.98
C ALA A 392 12.75 -10.32 -6.03
N MET A 393 12.45 -11.60 -6.29
CA MET A 393 13.46 -12.68 -6.32
C MET A 393 14.51 -12.51 -7.42
N ALA A 394 14.29 -11.63 -8.40
CA ALA A 394 15.29 -11.28 -9.41
C ALA A 394 16.41 -10.39 -8.87
N CYS A 395 16.18 -9.67 -7.75
CA CYS A 395 17.11 -8.70 -7.19
C CYS A 395 18.38 -9.36 -6.58
N ASP A 396 19.40 -8.56 -6.29
CA ASP A 396 20.62 -8.98 -5.59
C ASP A 396 20.42 -9.19 -4.09
N THR A 397 19.49 -8.45 -3.51
CA THR A 397 19.16 -8.48 -2.08
C THR A 397 17.70 -8.11 -1.90
N ILE A 398 17.02 -8.86 -1.04
CA ILE A 398 15.63 -8.65 -0.67
C ILE A 398 15.59 -8.16 0.77
N VAL A 399 15.18 -6.90 0.92
CA VAL A 399 14.92 -6.24 2.19
C VAL A 399 13.41 -6.28 2.43
N ALA A 400 12.97 -6.68 3.63
CA ALA A 400 11.56 -6.63 4.02
C ALA A 400 11.43 -6.34 5.51
N HIS A 401 10.28 -5.83 5.94
CA HIS A 401 9.99 -5.71 7.36
C HIS A 401 9.60 -7.06 7.96
N PRO A 402 9.80 -7.26 9.29
CA PRO A 402 9.22 -8.41 10.00
C PRO A 402 7.72 -8.58 9.75
N ASN A 403 7.03 -7.44 9.55
CA ASN A 403 5.59 -7.36 9.32
C ASN A 403 5.14 -7.39 7.84
N THR A 404 6.07 -7.49 6.88
CA THR A 404 5.71 -7.64 5.46
C THR A 404 4.98 -8.96 5.23
N ILE A 405 3.95 -8.97 4.39
CA ILE A 405 3.36 -10.20 3.85
C ILE A 405 4.04 -10.56 2.52
N THR A 406 4.63 -11.75 2.44
CA THR A 406 5.37 -12.19 1.24
C THR A 406 5.21 -13.69 0.97
N GLY A 407 6.04 -14.25 0.08
CA GLY A 407 5.93 -15.62 -0.39
C GLY A 407 4.80 -15.77 -1.41
N SER A 408 3.82 -16.60 -1.11
CA SER A 408 2.72 -17.00 -2.01
C SER A 408 3.20 -17.51 -3.38
N ILE A 409 4.31 -18.25 -3.38
CA ILE A 409 4.91 -18.82 -4.59
C ILE A 409 4.01 -19.95 -5.09
N GLY A 410 3.08 -19.60 -5.98
CA GLY A 410 2.08 -20.47 -6.55
C GLY A 410 1.19 -19.71 -7.52
N VAL A 411 0.49 -20.44 -8.37
CA VAL A 411 -0.31 -19.86 -9.47
C VAL A 411 -1.67 -20.52 -9.58
N PHE A 412 -2.62 -19.78 -10.13
CA PHE A 412 -3.95 -20.28 -10.46
C PHE A 412 -4.47 -19.63 -11.74
N GLY A 413 -5.41 -20.29 -12.40
CA GLY A 413 -6.29 -19.76 -13.42
C GLY A 413 -7.73 -19.97 -12.99
N MET A 414 -8.59 -19.01 -13.30
CA MET A 414 -10.01 -19.07 -12.99
C MET A 414 -10.80 -18.54 -14.18
N LEU A 415 -11.84 -19.27 -14.55
CA LEU A 415 -12.81 -18.89 -15.57
C LEU A 415 -14.21 -19.13 -15.02
N PHE A 416 -15.22 -18.55 -15.66
CA PHE A 416 -16.62 -18.76 -15.32
C PHE A 416 -17.39 -19.20 -16.56
N ASN A 417 -18.29 -20.17 -16.38
CA ASN A 417 -19.31 -20.51 -17.35
C ASN A 417 -20.66 -19.94 -16.87
N ALA A 418 -21.24 -19.07 -17.69
CA ALA A 418 -22.52 -18.42 -17.48
C ALA A 418 -23.61 -18.96 -18.43
N GLU A 419 -23.40 -20.10 -19.10
CA GLU A 419 -24.40 -20.72 -19.98
C GLU A 419 -25.76 -20.89 -19.28
N ASN A 420 -25.76 -21.49 -18.09
CA ASN A 420 -26.99 -21.72 -17.33
C ASN A 420 -27.57 -20.42 -16.77
N PHE A 421 -26.74 -19.47 -16.32
CA PHE A 421 -27.20 -18.13 -15.96
C PHE A 421 -27.97 -17.47 -17.12
N LEU A 422 -27.34 -17.39 -18.29
CA LEU A 422 -27.93 -16.79 -19.48
C LEU A 422 -29.24 -17.48 -19.87
N LYS A 423 -29.23 -18.81 -19.93
CA LYS A 423 -30.38 -19.61 -20.37
C LYS A 423 -31.51 -19.61 -19.34
N ASN A 424 -31.21 -19.94 -18.09
CA ASN A 424 -32.23 -20.23 -17.07
C ASN A 424 -32.71 -18.97 -16.35
N LYS A 425 -31.84 -17.95 -16.19
CA LYS A 425 -32.22 -16.70 -15.50
C LYS A 425 -32.65 -15.60 -16.47
N LEU A 426 -32.01 -15.52 -17.64
CA LEU A 426 -32.24 -14.42 -18.59
C LEU A 426 -32.95 -14.83 -19.89
N GLY A 427 -33.14 -16.13 -20.15
CA GLY A 427 -33.73 -16.62 -21.40
C GLY A 427 -32.85 -16.40 -22.64
N VAL A 428 -31.57 -16.12 -22.47
CA VAL A 428 -30.60 -15.86 -23.55
C VAL A 428 -29.95 -17.16 -23.98
N THR A 429 -29.94 -17.43 -25.30
CA THR A 429 -29.27 -18.58 -25.91
C THR A 429 -28.17 -18.12 -26.87
N VAL A 430 -27.15 -18.96 -27.08
CA VAL A 430 -26.00 -18.64 -27.93
C VAL A 430 -25.77 -19.78 -28.93
N ASP A 431 -25.84 -19.45 -30.21
CA ASP A 431 -25.47 -20.36 -31.32
C ASP A 431 -24.09 -19.95 -31.89
N ARG A 432 -23.31 -20.91 -32.41
CA ARG A 432 -21.92 -20.67 -32.86
C ARG A 432 -21.57 -21.39 -34.14
N VAL A 433 -20.85 -20.68 -35.01
CA VAL A 433 -20.12 -21.23 -36.16
C VAL A 433 -18.63 -21.21 -35.85
N LYS A 434 -17.92 -22.31 -36.13
CA LYS A 434 -16.49 -22.45 -35.83
C LYS A 434 -15.69 -22.78 -37.10
N THR A 435 -14.54 -22.14 -37.24
CA THR A 435 -13.55 -22.50 -38.27
C THR A 435 -12.60 -23.61 -37.80
N GLY A 436 -12.42 -23.78 -36.49
CA GLY A 436 -11.60 -24.83 -35.89
C GLY A 436 -12.22 -25.38 -34.60
N LYS A 437 -11.87 -26.63 -34.25
CA LYS A 437 -12.47 -27.34 -33.10
C LYS A 437 -12.41 -26.56 -31.78
N PHE A 438 -11.34 -25.80 -31.55
CA PHE A 438 -11.08 -25.05 -30.32
C PHE A 438 -11.04 -23.53 -30.53
N SER A 439 -11.59 -23.01 -31.65
CA SER A 439 -11.51 -21.57 -31.99
C SER A 439 -12.32 -20.66 -31.07
N ASP A 440 -13.10 -21.23 -30.16
CA ASP A 440 -13.94 -20.53 -29.18
C ASP A 440 -13.49 -20.77 -27.74
N VAL A 441 -12.23 -21.14 -27.52
CA VAL A 441 -11.64 -21.35 -26.19
C VAL A 441 -10.81 -20.13 -25.79
N PRO A 442 -10.97 -19.58 -24.57
CA PRO A 442 -11.98 -19.93 -23.57
C PRO A 442 -13.37 -19.38 -23.95
N SER A 443 -14.43 -20.04 -23.46
CA SER A 443 -15.82 -19.58 -23.62
C SER A 443 -16.50 -19.47 -22.27
N VAL A 444 -17.28 -18.41 -22.08
CA VAL A 444 -18.14 -18.19 -20.91
C VAL A 444 -19.60 -18.60 -21.16
N THR A 445 -19.95 -18.99 -22.39
CA THR A 445 -21.34 -19.25 -22.80
C THR A 445 -21.59 -20.73 -23.15
N ARG A 446 -20.61 -21.60 -22.86
CA ARG A 446 -20.76 -23.05 -22.93
C ARG A 446 -19.85 -23.71 -21.92
N GLU A 447 -20.17 -24.95 -21.60
CA GLU A 447 -19.25 -25.81 -20.87
C GLU A 447 -17.92 -26.05 -21.62
N MET A 448 -16.85 -26.08 -20.84
CA MET A 448 -15.53 -26.52 -21.29
C MET A 448 -15.44 -28.05 -21.34
N THR A 449 -14.85 -28.57 -22.41
CA THR A 449 -14.55 -30.00 -22.53
C THR A 449 -13.38 -30.40 -21.62
N GLU A 450 -13.28 -31.69 -21.27
CA GLU A 450 -12.16 -32.21 -20.47
C GLU A 450 -10.79 -31.97 -21.12
N TYR A 451 -10.70 -32.01 -22.45
CA TYR A 451 -9.47 -31.69 -23.17
C TYR A 451 -9.07 -30.22 -22.98
N GLU A 452 -10.02 -29.29 -23.07
CA GLU A 452 -9.76 -27.86 -22.89
C GLU A 452 -9.34 -27.55 -21.45
N LYS A 453 -10.02 -28.16 -20.46
CA LYS A 453 -9.64 -28.05 -19.03
C LYS A 453 -8.22 -28.57 -18.79
N MET A 454 -7.90 -29.75 -19.30
CA MET A 454 -6.57 -30.34 -19.19
C MET A 454 -5.50 -29.46 -19.85
N HIS A 455 -5.80 -28.84 -21.00
CA HIS A 455 -4.86 -27.95 -21.68
C HIS A 455 -4.51 -26.72 -20.83
N ILE A 456 -5.51 -26.08 -20.22
CA ILE A 456 -5.29 -24.94 -19.32
C ILE A 456 -4.54 -25.38 -18.05
N GLN A 457 -4.91 -26.53 -17.47
CA GLN A 457 -4.22 -27.06 -16.29
C GLN A 457 -2.72 -27.30 -16.54
N ARG A 458 -2.35 -27.87 -17.70
CA ARG A 458 -0.93 -28.04 -18.08
C ARG A 458 -0.19 -26.71 -18.19
N GLU A 459 -0.86 -25.67 -18.67
CA GLU A 459 -0.26 -24.33 -18.74
C GLU A 459 0.00 -23.76 -17.33
N VAL A 460 -0.95 -23.93 -16.40
CA VAL A 460 -0.75 -23.55 -14.98
C VAL A 460 0.40 -24.32 -14.35
N GLU A 461 0.51 -25.63 -14.62
CA GLU A 461 1.62 -26.47 -14.14
C GLU A 461 2.98 -26.03 -14.70
N ARG A 462 3.03 -25.70 -16.00
CA ARG A 462 4.24 -25.18 -16.66
C ARG A 462 4.70 -23.87 -16.02
N ILE A 463 3.78 -22.94 -15.79
CA ILE A 463 4.08 -21.65 -15.16
C ILE A 463 4.54 -21.84 -13.70
N TYR A 464 3.91 -22.75 -12.95
CA TYR A 464 4.36 -23.07 -11.59
C TYR A 464 5.77 -23.66 -11.57
N ALA A 465 6.08 -24.57 -12.50
CA ALA A 465 7.40 -25.16 -12.63
C ALA A 465 8.47 -24.10 -12.94
N ASP A 466 8.17 -23.18 -13.84
CA ASP A 466 9.06 -22.06 -14.17
C ASP A 466 9.26 -21.11 -12.97
N PHE A 467 8.19 -20.70 -12.29
CA PHE A 467 8.26 -19.84 -11.11
C PHE A 467 9.11 -20.49 -10.01
N THR A 468 8.82 -21.74 -9.66
CA THR A 468 9.58 -22.46 -8.63
C THR A 468 11.05 -22.68 -9.04
N THR A 469 11.34 -22.95 -10.31
CA THR A 469 12.72 -23.09 -10.78
C THR A 469 13.50 -21.77 -10.66
N LYS A 470 12.90 -20.65 -11.07
CA LYS A 470 13.52 -19.32 -10.96
C LYS A 470 13.73 -18.92 -9.50
N ALA A 471 12.72 -19.11 -8.65
CA ALA A 471 12.81 -18.83 -7.23
C ALA A 471 13.91 -19.67 -6.55
N ALA A 472 13.95 -20.97 -6.81
CA ALA A 472 14.94 -21.88 -6.23
C ALA A 472 16.37 -21.44 -6.62
N LYS A 473 16.58 -21.13 -7.90
CA LYS A 473 17.85 -20.60 -8.40
C LYS A 473 18.23 -19.27 -7.74
N SER A 474 17.29 -18.33 -7.65
CA SER A 474 17.52 -17.02 -7.02
C SER A 474 17.84 -17.09 -5.54
N ARG A 475 17.27 -18.07 -4.83
CA ARG A 475 17.48 -18.26 -3.39
C ARG A 475 18.55 -19.30 -3.08
N ASN A 476 19.29 -19.76 -4.10
CA ASN A 476 20.36 -20.75 -3.99
C ASN A 476 19.94 -22.01 -3.21
N MET A 477 18.77 -22.55 -3.55
CA MET A 477 18.23 -23.78 -2.96
C MET A 477 17.72 -24.72 -4.06
N SER A 478 17.53 -26.00 -3.73
CA SER A 478 16.92 -26.94 -4.69
C SER A 478 15.44 -26.63 -4.91
N VAL A 479 14.88 -27.07 -6.05
CA VAL A 479 13.46 -26.91 -6.33
C VAL A 479 12.61 -27.66 -5.30
N GLU A 480 13.08 -28.81 -4.83
CA GLU A 480 12.43 -29.61 -3.78
C GLU A 480 12.41 -28.86 -2.45
N ALA A 481 13.52 -28.22 -2.06
CA ALA A 481 13.58 -27.41 -0.84
C ALA A 481 12.66 -26.20 -0.94
N LEU A 482 12.64 -25.52 -2.09
CA LEU A 482 11.73 -24.40 -2.32
C LEU A 482 10.26 -24.83 -2.24
N ARG A 483 9.90 -25.96 -2.86
CA ARG A 483 8.51 -26.46 -2.87
C ARG A 483 7.95 -26.69 -1.46
N LYS A 484 8.78 -27.01 -0.46
CA LYS A 484 8.37 -27.16 0.95
C LYS A 484 7.94 -25.83 1.59
N VAL A 485 8.46 -24.70 1.12
CA VAL A 485 8.14 -23.36 1.63
C VAL A 485 7.30 -22.54 0.63
N ALA A 486 6.97 -23.12 -0.53
CA ALA A 486 6.16 -22.53 -1.59
C ALA A 486 4.73 -23.08 -1.57
N SER A 487 4.26 -23.65 -2.69
CA SER A 487 2.92 -24.22 -2.84
C SER A 487 1.79 -23.23 -2.55
N GLY A 488 2.00 -21.96 -2.91
CA GLY A 488 1.05 -20.87 -2.70
C GLY A 488 1.05 -20.27 -1.29
N ARG A 489 1.89 -20.78 -0.36
CA ARG A 489 1.87 -20.39 1.04
C ARG A 489 2.35 -18.97 1.28
N VAL A 490 1.55 -18.22 2.03
CA VAL A 490 1.85 -16.84 2.47
C VAL A 490 2.65 -16.88 3.77
N TRP A 491 3.61 -15.96 3.91
CA TRP A 491 4.48 -15.84 5.08
C TRP A 491 4.56 -14.39 5.55
N SER A 492 4.69 -14.18 6.86
CA SER A 492 5.21 -12.92 7.38
C SER A 492 6.67 -12.74 6.98
N GLY A 493 7.20 -11.52 7.06
CA GLY A 493 8.61 -11.25 6.77
C GLY A 493 9.54 -11.98 7.73
N THR A 494 9.13 -12.11 8.99
CA THR A 494 9.81 -12.93 10.00
C THR A 494 9.94 -14.38 9.56
N GLU A 495 8.81 -15.00 9.18
CA GLU A 495 8.75 -16.38 8.72
C GLU A 495 9.51 -16.58 7.40
N ALA A 496 9.42 -15.61 6.48
CA ALA A 496 10.08 -15.63 5.18
C ALA A 496 11.61 -15.60 5.34
N LYS A 497 12.14 -14.83 6.30
CA LYS A 497 13.58 -14.80 6.57
C LYS A 497 14.10 -16.13 7.08
N GLN A 498 13.38 -16.75 8.02
CA GLN A 498 13.72 -18.07 8.56
C GLN A 498 13.78 -19.15 7.47
N ARG A 499 13.02 -18.97 6.40
CA ARG A 499 12.92 -19.89 5.25
C ARG A 499 13.84 -19.51 4.08
N GLY A 500 14.67 -18.48 4.24
CA GLY A 500 15.59 -18.01 3.20
C GLY A 500 14.91 -17.32 2.01
N LEU A 501 13.64 -16.90 2.15
CA LEU A 501 12.91 -16.21 1.09
C LEU A 501 13.24 -14.71 1.00
N ILE A 502 13.74 -14.12 2.09
CA ILE A 502 14.30 -12.75 2.12
C ILE A 502 15.71 -12.76 2.72
N ASP A 503 16.48 -11.68 2.53
CA ASP A 503 17.88 -11.61 2.96
C ASP A 503 18.05 -10.85 4.28
N VAL A 504 17.45 -9.67 4.40
CA VAL A 504 17.65 -8.78 5.55
C VAL A 504 16.35 -8.12 5.98
N PHE A 505 16.29 -7.75 7.26
CA PHE A 505 15.18 -6.92 7.75
C PHE A 505 15.49 -5.45 7.49
N GLY A 506 14.48 -4.68 7.10
CA GLY A 506 14.60 -3.24 6.91
C GLY A 506 13.51 -2.67 6.03
N GLY A 507 13.60 -1.36 5.78
CA GLY A 507 12.69 -0.61 4.91
C GLY A 507 13.37 -0.07 3.65
N LEU A 508 12.79 1.00 3.09
CA LEU A 508 13.32 1.66 1.89
C LEU A 508 14.73 2.25 2.11
N ASP A 509 14.98 2.86 3.26
CA ASP A 509 16.28 3.50 3.53
C ASP A 509 17.41 2.48 3.68
N ASP A 510 17.12 1.30 4.26
CA ASP A 510 18.08 0.20 4.34
C ASP A 510 18.41 -0.34 2.94
N ALA A 511 17.40 -0.48 2.07
CA ALA A 511 17.60 -0.89 0.69
C ALA A 511 18.44 0.13 -0.10
N VAL A 512 18.21 1.43 0.12
CA VAL A 512 19.03 2.52 -0.46
C VAL A 512 20.47 2.45 0.06
N ALA A 513 20.68 2.25 1.36
CA ALA A 513 22.00 2.14 1.95
C ALA A 513 22.78 0.93 1.40
N ILE A 514 22.10 -0.23 1.25
CA ILE A 514 22.68 -1.43 0.63
C ILE A 514 23.00 -1.17 -0.84
N ALA A 515 22.11 -0.52 -1.59
CA ALA A 515 22.33 -0.16 -2.98
C ALA A 515 23.54 0.77 -3.16
N ALA A 516 23.65 1.80 -2.32
CA ALA A 516 24.78 2.72 -2.30
C ALA A 516 26.10 1.99 -2.01
N LYS A 517 26.12 1.14 -0.97
CA LYS A 517 27.29 0.34 -0.60
C LYS A 517 27.74 -0.58 -1.72
N LYS A 518 26.80 -1.29 -2.37
CA LYS A 518 27.11 -2.18 -3.51
C LYS A 518 27.56 -1.44 -4.76
N ALA A 519 27.17 -0.18 -4.92
CA ALA A 519 27.65 0.70 -5.98
C ALA A 519 28.96 1.42 -5.64
N GLY A 520 29.54 1.21 -4.45
CA GLY A 520 30.76 1.88 -4.01
C GLY A 520 30.57 3.37 -3.72
N LEU A 521 29.36 3.80 -3.34
CA LEU A 521 29.00 5.20 -3.09
C LEU A 521 28.86 5.49 -1.59
N LYS A 522 29.32 6.67 -1.16
CA LYS A 522 29.08 7.22 0.19
C LYS A 522 27.81 8.09 0.21
N LYS A 523 27.31 8.40 1.42
CA LYS A 523 26.02 9.08 1.68
C LYS A 523 25.83 10.41 0.91
N ASP A 524 26.90 11.15 0.63
CA ASP A 524 26.86 12.44 -0.05
C ASP A 524 27.30 12.38 -1.53
N GLU A 525 27.63 11.18 -2.02
CA GLU A 525 28.12 10.97 -3.38
C GLU A 525 27.00 10.62 -4.36
N TYR A 526 25.74 10.63 -3.95
CA TYR A 526 24.59 10.33 -4.81
C TYR A 526 23.34 11.10 -4.42
N ARG A 527 22.41 11.16 -5.37
CA ARG A 527 21.03 11.60 -5.15
C ARG A 527 20.03 10.51 -5.50
N LEU A 528 18.89 10.56 -4.85
CA LEU A 528 17.77 9.66 -5.15
C LEU A 528 16.97 10.19 -6.34
N ARG A 529 16.48 9.28 -7.18
CA ARG A 529 15.58 9.61 -8.29
C ARG A 529 14.46 8.58 -8.35
N SER A 530 13.23 9.02 -8.12
CA SER A 530 12.06 8.15 -8.09
C SER A 530 11.47 7.96 -9.49
N TYR A 531 11.04 6.73 -9.77
CA TYR A 531 10.40 6.27 -11.00
C TYR A 531 9.12 5.46 -10.68
N PRO A 532 8.10 5.45 -11.56
CA PRO A 532 7.98 6.31 -12.75
C PRO A 532 8.03 7.80 -12.40
N GLU A 533 8.46 8.62 -13.36
CA GLU A 533 8.46 10.06 -13.16
C GLU A 533 7.00 10.51 -13.11
N GLN A 534 6.60 11.10 -11.99
CA GLN A 534 5.26 11.68 -11.88
C GLN A 534 5.14 12.80 -12.92
N LYS A 535 4.03 12.75 -13.65
CA LYS A 535 3.63 13.76 -14.63
C LYS A 535 3.64 15.17 -14.00
N SER A 536 3.74 16.19 -14.85
CA SER A 536 3.69 17.59 -14.40
C SER A 536 2.27 18.00 -14.06
N PHE A 537 2.11 19.07 -13.26
CA PHE A 537 0.81 19.64 -12.86
C PHE A 537 -0.16 19.77 -14.04
N LEU A 538 0.28 20.37 -15.16
CA LEU A 538 -0.59 20.60 -16.33
C LEU A 538 -1.05 19.30 -16.99
N THR A 539 -0.19 18.27 -17.05
CA THR A 539 -0.57 16.97 -17.59
C THR A 539 -1.51 16.24 -16.64
N ASN A 540 -1.27 16.33 -15.33
CA ASN A 540 -2.15 15.73 -14.33
C ASN A 540 -3.50 16.44 -14.21
N PHE A 541 -3.59 17.75 -14.44
CA PHE A 541 -4.85 18.48 -14.25
C PHE A 541 -5.94 17.97 -15.20
N PHE A 542 -5.61 17.68 -16.46
CA PHE A 542 -6.58 17.15 -17.41
C PHE A 542 -6.85 15.66 -17.22
N ASP A 543 -5.82 14.86 -16.94
CA ASP A 543 -5.96 13.40 -16.78
C ASP A 543 -6.66 13.02 -15.45
N ASP A 544 -6.34 13.72 -14.35
CA ASP A 544 -6.84 13.39 -13.00
C ASP A 544 -8.20 14.01 -12.70
N ALA A 545 -8.58 15.12 -13.35
CA ALA A 545 -9.88 15.76 -13.11
C ALA A 545 -11.05 14.80 -13.40
N GLU A 546 -11.00 14.10 -14.53
CA GLU A 546 -12.04 13.13 -14.90
C GLU A 546 -12.05 11.94 -13.92
N ALA A 547 -10.87 11.40 -13.60
CA ALA A 547 -10.74 10.24 -12.72
C ALA A 547 -11.16 10.53 -11.26
N GLN A 548 -10.79 11.70 -10.72
CA GLN A 548 -11.17 12.12 -9.36
C GLN A 548 -12.66 12.43 -9.27
N VAL A 549 -13.22 13.15 -10.25
CA VAL A 549 -14.68 13.41 -10.29
C VAL A 549 -15.45 12.09 -10.37
N ARG A 550 -14.98 11.14 -11.19
CA ARG A 550 -15.58 9.79 -11.27
C ARG A 550 -15.48 9.06 -9.93
N THR A 551 -14.32 9.08 -9.28
CA THR A 551 -14.10 8.39 -8.00
C THR A 551 -14.98 8.97 -6.89
N TYR A 552 -15.04 10.30 -6.79
CA TYR A 552 -15.91 10.99 -5.85
C TYR A 552 -17.40 10.66 -6.11
N SER A 553 -17.83 10.66 -7.37
CA SER A 553 -19.21 10.30 -7.74
C SER A 553 -19.53 8.87 -7.35
N LEU A 554 -18.63 7.91 -7.66
CA LEU A 554 -18.81 6.50 -7.31
C LEU A 554 -18.87 6.29 -5.80
N GLN A 555 -18.02 6.98 -5.03
CA GLN A 555 -18.05 6.94 -3.57
C GLN A 555 -19.40 7.44 -3.03
N LYS A 556 -19.91 8.54 -3.59
CA LYS A 556 -21.18 9.15 -3.17
C LYS A 556 -22.40 8.29 -3.54
N GLU A 557 -22.37 7.66 -4.73
CA GLU A 557 -23.47 6.83 -5.24
C GLU A 557 -23.49 5.44 -4.61
N LEU A 558 -22.33 4.78 -4.51
CA LEU A 558 -22.24 3.40 -4.06
C LEU A 558 -22.08 3.30 -2.55
N GLY A 559 -21.47 4.29 -1.89
CA GLY A 559 -21.25 4.27 -0.43
C GLY A 559 -20.60 2.98 0.03
N THR A 560 -21.28 2.23 0.90
CA THR A 560 -20.84 0.92 1.41
C THR A 560 -20.73 -0.16 0.33
N MET A 561 -21.29 0.08 -0.86
CA MET A 561 -21.21 -0.85 -1.99
C MET A 561 -19.94 -0.67 -2.84
N LEU A 562 -19.20 0.43 -2.68
CA LEU A 562 -18.02 0.72 -3.50
C LEU A 562 -16.98 -0.43 -3.47
N PRO A 563 -16.65 -1.05 -2.32
CA PRO A 563 -15.69 -2.15 -2.30
C PRO A 563 -16.10 -3.33 -3.19
N TYR A 564 -17.40 -3.65 -3.29
CA TYR A 564 -17.87 -4.72 -4.17
C TYR A 564 -17.74 -4.36 -5.65
N TYR A 565 -18.00 -3.10 -6.01
CA TYR A 565 -17.79 -2.61 -7.37
C TYR A 565 -16.31 -2.66 -7.76
N GLN A 566 -15.41 -2.27 -6.86
CA GLN A 566 -13.97 -2.36 -7.08
C GLN A 566 -13.51 -3.83 -7.23
N GLN A 567 -14.02 -4.73 -6.39
CA GLN A 567 -13.74 -6.17 -6.49
C GLN A 567 -14.25 -6.75 -7.82
N TYR A 568 -15.42 -6.31 -8.30
CA TYR A 568 -15.94 -6.67 -9.61
C TYR A 568 -15.02 -6.17 -10.75
N GLN A 569 -14.64 -4.89 -10.73
CA GLN A 569 -13.70 -4.34 -11.71
C GLN A 569 -12.36 -5.08 -11.72
N GLN A 570 -11.90 -5.54 -10.56
CA GLN A 570 -10.69 -6.33 -10.46
C GLN A 570 -10.83 -7.70 -11.14
N LEU A 571 -11.96 -8.38 -10.94
CA LEU A 571 -12.24 -9.65 -11.62
C LEU A 571 -12.27 -9.47 -13.14
N GLU A 572 -12.83 -8.38 -13.66
CA GLU A 572 -12.82 -8.09 -15.11
C GLU A 572 -11.39 -7.90 -15.67
N ARG A 573 -10.46 -7.43 -14.84
CA ARG A 573 -9.05 -7.24 -15.23
C ARG A 573 -8.22 -8.52 -15.14
N MET A 574 -8.68 -9.55 -14.43
CA MET A 574 -7.95 -10.82 -14.30
C MET A 574 -7.94 -11.56 -15.63
N GLN A 575 -6.80 -11.57 -16.30
CA GLN A 575 -6.60 -12.28 -17.56
C GLN A 575 -5.44 -13.26 -17.50
N GLY A 576 -5.67 -14.48 -17.99
CA GLY A 576 -4.67 -15.55 -18.00
C GLY A 576 -4.32 -16.08 -16.61
N VAL A 577 -3.18 -16.76 -16.51
CA VAL A 577 -2.71 -17.36 -15.26
C VAL A 577 -2.20 -16.27 -14.31
N GLN A 578 -2.71 -16.31 -13.07
CA GLN A 578 -2.41 -15.37 -12.01
C GLN A 578 -1.35 -15.92 -11.07
N ALA A 579 -0.31 -15.11 -10.86
CA ALA A 579 0.50 -15.13 -9.66
C ALA A 579 0.01 -13.99 -8.75
N ARG A 580 -1.13 -14.18 -8.09
CA ARG A 580 -1.73 -13.21 -7.14
C ARG A 580 -1.92 -13.80 -5.74
N LEU A 581 -1.92 -12.99 -4.68
CA LEU A 581 -2.29 -13.38 -3.31
C LEU A 581 -3.71 -13.97 -3.27
N PRO A 582 -4.03 -14.75 -2.22
CA PRO A 582 -5.36 -15.34 -2.07
C PRO A 582 -6.52 -14.32 -2.08
N TYR A 583 -6.38 -13.26 -1.32
CA TYR A 583 -7.40 -12.23 -1.18
C TYR A 583 -6.71 -10.94 -0.77
N ASP A 584 -7.40 -9.81 -0.91
CA ASP A 584 -6.91 -8.57 -0.31
C ASP A 584 -6.95 -8.73 1.20
N ILE A 585 -5.78 -8.67 1.83
CA ILE A 585 -5.66 -8.91 3.26
C ILE A 585 -5.94 -7.59 3.96
N ALA A 586 -7.16 -7.45 4.48
CA ALA A 586 -7.46 -6.47 5.51
C ALA A 586 -7.07 -7.09 6.86
N ILE A 587 -6.05 -6.52 7.49
CA ILE A 587 -5.71 -6.80 8.88
C ILE A 587 -6.32 -5.67 9.69
N GLN A 588 -7.32 -6.02 10.49
CA GLN A 588 -7.96 -5.11 11.43
C GLN A 588 -7.18 -5.13 12.73
#